data_AF-A0ABD0PTQ8-F1
#
_entry.id   AF-A0ABD0PTQ8-F1
#
_cell.length_a   1.000
_cell.length_b   1.000
_cell.length_c   1.000
_cell.angle_alpha   90.00
_cell.angle_beta   90.00
_cell.angle_gamma   90.00
#
_symmetry.space_group_name_H-M   'P 1'
#
loop_
_entity.id
_entity.type
_entity.pdbx_description
1 polymer ?
#
loop_
_entity_poly.entity_id
_entity_poly.type
_entity_poly.pdbx_seq_one_letter_code
_entity_poly.pdbx_strand_id
1 'polypeptide(L)' 'IRMLDQPFMTDIIEASSISHMPQVIDIYSASWGPTDDGKTVDGPRELTLQAMADGVNK' A
#
# COMPACT_ATOMS: atom_id res chain seq x y z
N ILE A 1 4.93 -8.83 -4.11
CA ILE A 1 5.87 -7.77 -3.67
C ILE A 1 6.21 -8.02 -2.21
N ARG A 2 7.51 -8.01 -1.83
CA ARG A 2 7.94 -8.30 -0.44
C ARG A 2 8.21 -6.98 0.31
N MET A 3 7.20 -6.46 0.99
CA MET A 3 7.30 -5.18 1.72
C MET A 3 7.03 -5.25 3.22
N LEU A 4 6.46 -6.36 3.73
CA LEU A 4 6.10 -6.48 5.15
C LEU A 4 7.26 -6.96 6.04
N ASP A 5 8.37 -7.38 5.44
CA ASP A 5 9.57 -7.83 6.15
C ASP A 5 10.50 -6.65 6.52
N GLN A 6 9.93 -5.46 6.72
CA GLN A 6 10.67 -4.25 7.04
C GLN A 6 10.65 -4.02 8.57
N PRO A 7 11.73 -3.50 9.17
CA PRO A 7 11.76 -3.18 10.60
C PRO A 7 10.64 -2.22 11.02
N PHE A 8 10.29 -1.28 10.13
CA PHE A 8 9.20 -0.34 10.28
C PHE A 8 8.51 -0.14 8.94
N MET A 9 7.19 -0.17 8.95
CA MET A 9 6.40 0.16 7.77
C MET A 9 6.32 1.69 7.63
N THR A 10 6.56 2.22 6.43
CA THR A 10 6.41 3.65 6.11
C THR A 10 5.52 3.85 4.88
N ASP A 11 4.88 5.01 4.77
CA ASP A 11 4.03 5.37 3.61
C ASP A 11 4.74 5.19 2.26
N ILE A 12 6.04 5.48 2.19
CA ILE A 12 6.82 5.30 0.97
C ILE A 12 6.91 3.82 0.58
N ILE A 13 7.00 2.90 1.54
CA ILE A 13 7.08 1.45 1.28
C ILE A 13 5.73 0.94 0.75
N GLU A 14 4.62 1.37 1.33
CA GLU A 14 3.27 1.07 0.83
C GLU A 14 3.08 1.62 -0.59
N ALA A 15 3.34 2.92 -0.80
CA ALA A 15 3.19 3.58 -2.09
C ALA A 15 4.05 2.94 -3.19
N SER A 16 5.30 2.58 -2.88
CA SER A 16 6.20 1.90 -3.82
C SER A 16 5.70 0.50 -4.20
N SER A 17 5.00 -0.16 -3.27
CA SER A 17 4.45 -1.49 -3.51
C SER A 17 3.16 -1.44 -4.33
N ILE A 18 2.30 -0.45 -4.08
CA ILE A 18 1.09 -0.23 -4.87
C ILE A 18 1.42 0.22 -6.30
N SER A 19 2.46 1.03 -6.49
CA SER A 19 2.87 1.55 -7.80
C SER A 19 3.84 0.64 -8.57
N HIS A 20 4.03 -0.61 -8.13
CA HIS A 20 5.03 -1.49 -8.72
C HIS A 20 4.56 -2.10 -10.06
N MET A 21 5.07 -1.58 -11.18
CA MET A 21 4.80 -2.12 -12.52
C MET A 21 3.30 -2.16 -12.90
N PRO A 22 2.56 -1.03 -12.81
CA PRO A 22 1.12 -0.99 -13.12
C PRO A 22 0.80 -1.33 -14.57
N GLN A 23 1.75 -1.18 -15.49
CA GLN A 23 1.59 -1.53 -16.91
C GLN A 23 1.71 -3.03 -17.20
N VAL A 24 2.06 -3.84 -16.19
CA VAL A 24 2.28 -5.29 -16.32
C VAL A 24 1.45 -6.08 -15.32
N ILE A 25 1.19 -5.53 -14.13
CA ILE A 25 0.43 -6.17 -13.06
C ILE A 25 -1.02 -5.68 -13.10
N ASP A 26 -1.93 -6.57 -13.45
CA ASP A 26 -3.35 -6.27 -13.52
C ASP A 26 -4.03 -6.25 -12.15
N ILE A 27 -3.56 -7.07 -11.20
CA ILE A 27 -4.21 -7.28 -9.91
C ILE A 27 -3.19 -7.29 -8.78
N TYR A 28 -3.44 -6.45 -7.78
CA TYR A 28 -2.74 -6.46 -6.49
C TYR A 28 -3.68 -7.04 -5.43
N SER A 29 -3.17 -7.98 -4.64
CA SER A 29 -3.90 -8.55 -3.50
C SER A 29 -3.14 -8.27 -2.22
N ALA A 30 -3.79 -7.57 -1.29
CA ALA A 30 -3.22 -7.12 -0.03
C ALA A 30 -4.16 -7.51 1.13
N SER A 31 -3.60 -8.10 2.18
CA SER A 31 -4.32 -8.46 3.41
C SER A 31 -3.54 -8.00 4.64
N TRP A 32 -2.94 -6.83 4.53
CA TRP A 32 -2.29 -6.08 5.61
C TRP A 32 -3.08 -4.80 5.85
N GLY A 33 -2.87 -4.16 6.98
CA GLY A 33 -3.57 -2.95 7.38
C GLY A 33 -3.18 -2.53 8.79
N PRO A 34 -3.96 -1.63 9.41
CA PRO A 34 -3.81 -1.28 10.82
C PRO A 34 -3.96 -2.52 11.71
N THR A 35 -3.53 -2.40 12.97
CA THR A 35 -3.67 -3.48 13.96
C THR A 35 -5.14 -3.84 14.20
N ASP A 36 -5.47 -5.13 14.08
CA ASP A 36 -6.82 -5.69 14.31
C ASP A 36 -7.16 -5.84 15.81
N ASP A 37 -7.03 -4.77 16.60
CA ASP A 37 -7.28 -4.78 18.04
C ASP A 37 -8.65 -4.19 18.46
N GLY A 38 -9.46 -3.76 17.48
CA GLY A 38 -10.76 -3.11 17.70
C GLY A 38 -10.66 -1.69 18.30
N LYS A 39 -9.46 -1.11 18.37
CA LYS A 39 -9.20 0.23 18.92
C LYS A 39 -8.46 1.13 17.94
N THR A 40 -7.65 0.54 17.07
CA THR A 40 -6.84 1.25 16.09
C THR A 40 -7.72 1.72 14.93
N VAL A 41 -7.64 3.01 14.62
CA VAL A 41 -8.22 3.62 13.42
C VAL A 41 -7.10 4.30 12.67
N ASP A 42 -6.70 3.72 11.56
CA ASP A 42 -5.63 4.24 10.69
C ASP A 42 -5.92 3.87 9.23
N GLY A 43 -5.20 4.46 8.29
CA GLY A 43 -5.39 4.23 6.86
C GLY A 43 -4.18 4.68 6.02
N PRO A 44 -4.27 4.53 4.68
CA PRO A 44 -3.21 4.95 3.79
C PRO A 44 -2.93 6.44 3.94
N ARG A 45 -1.65 6.82 3.93
CA ARG A 45 -1.22 8.22 3.96
C ARG A 45 -1.08 8.76 2.53
N GLU A 46 -0.63 10.00 2.41
CA GLU A 46 -0.66 10.79 1.16
C GLU A 46 -0.06 10.05 -0.04
N LEU A 47 1.14 9.46 0.09
CA LEU A 47 1.81 8.82 -1.04
C LEU A 47 1.11 7.55 -1.46
N THR A 48 0.63 6.76 -0.49
CA THR A 48 -0.12 5.54 -0.78
C THR A 48 -1.46 5.85 -1.42
N LEU A 49 -2.17 6.88 -0.94
CA LEU A 49 -3.40 7.37 -1.57
C LEU A 49 -3.16 7.82 -3.01
N GLN A 50 -2.08 8.57 -3.26
CA GLN A 50 -1.70 9.00 -4.59
C GLN A 50 -1.36 7.80 -5.50
N ALA A 51 -0.61 6.82 -5.01
CA ALA A 51 -0.27 5.61 -5.76
C ALA A 51 -1.52 4.79 -6.12
N MET A 52 -2.50 4.69 -5.21
CA MET A 52 -3.78 4.05 -5.47
C MET A 52 -4.59 4.81 -6.52
N ALA A 53 -4.66 6.14 -6.42
CA ALA A 53 -5.35 6.97 -7.40
C ALA A 53 -4.70 6.87 -8.78
N ASP A 54 -3.38 6.86 -8.85
CA ASP A 54 -2.63 6.69 -10.09
C ASP A 54 -2.87 5.30 -10.72
N GLY A 55 -2.87 4.23 -9.92
CA GLY A 55 -3.10 2.87 -10.41
C GLY A 55 -4.49 2.61 -10.98
N VAL A 56 -5.48 3.46 -10.66
CA VAL A 56 -6.84 3.38 -11.23
C VAL A 56 -6.98 4.28 -12.48
N ASN A 57 -6.29 5.41 -12.52
CA ASN A 57 -6.52 6.46 -13.51
C ASN A 57 -5.49 6.50 -14.64
N LYS A 58 -4.36 5.79 -14.54
CA LYS A 58 -3.25 5.80 -15.50
C LYS A 58 -2.96 4.41 -16.03
#